data_AF-A0A3C0DZ32-F1
#
_entry.id   AF-A0A3C0DZ32-F1
#
_cell.length_a   1.000
_cell.length_b   1.000
_cell.length_c   1.000
_cell.angle_alpha   90.00
_cell.angle_beta   90.00
_cell.angle_gamma   90.00
#
_symmetry.space_group_name_H-M   'P 1'
#
loop_
_entity.id
_entity.type
_entity.pdbx_description
1 polymer ?
#
loop_
_entity_poly.entity_id
_entity_poly.type
_entity_poly.pdbx_seq_one_letter_code
_entity_poly.pdbx_strand_id
1 'polypeptide(L)'
;MGIRGHGAQRGQRQVWPRQKLEHSCRLRGGGSPVELYFSPTDGTNAAILAEIEAANANLEFALLTLTRDDLGDAIVELNQSFFVSPIGVIEQVNTTGSEFDNLISNGVQAYAHDVSGDCHHKYAIVDHSEVGSDPLVITGSHNWSSSAENVNDENTLFVHDARVANLYHQEFRAIVNAVTGNPDGLSDLGEPTWSLMPNPAREQAWLQGVQATDVVRVLDAGGRVVDVDQVRQGVAVQLELGRLTAGMYHVTVTSSNGVTTSGRLAVQ
;
A
#
# COMPACT_ATOMS: atom_id res chain seq x y z
N MET A 1 54.74 -44.65 6.39
CA MET A 1 53.86 -45.32 5.40
C MET A 1 52.63 -45.83 6.15
N GLY A 2 51.46 -45.24 5.89
CA GLY A 2 50.14 -45.79 6.27
C GLY A 2 49.57 -45.44 7.64
N ILE A 3 48.95 -44.26 7.78
CA ILE A 3 47.91 -44.01 8.79
C ILE A 3 46.61 -44.64 8.26
N ARG A 4 45.97 -45.56 9.00
CA ARG A 4 44.63 -46.09 8.68
C ARG A 4 43.64 -45.84 9.82
N GLY A 5 42.81 -44.82 9.57
CA GLY A 5 41.40 -44.64 9.90
C GLY A 5 40.83 -45.27 11.18
N HIS A 6 40.58 -44.41 12.18
CA HIS A 6 39.52 -44.61 13.16
C HIS A 6 38.16 -44.52 12.46
N GLY A 7 37.37 -45.59 12.51
CA GLY A 7 35.96 -45.58 12.14
C GLY A 7 35.16 -44.82 13.19
N ALA A 8 34.73 -43.59 12.87
CA ALA A 8 33.74 -42.87 13.64
C ALA A 8 32.37 -43.55 13.46
N GLN A 9 31.82 -44.07 14.55
CA GLN A 9 30.44 -44.53 14.60
C GLN A 9 29.53 -43.33 14.31
N ARG A 10 28.71 -43.43 13.26
CA ARG A 10 27.69 -42.44 12.93
C ARG A 10 26.70 -42.38 14.09
N GLY A 11 26.69 -41.27 14.81
CA GLY A 11 25.64 -40.94 15.77
C GLY A 11 24.28 -41.05 15.07
N GLN A 12 23.37 -41.80 15.68
CA GLN A 12 22.01 -41.93 15.19
C GLN A 12 21.38 -40.54 15.14
N ARG A 13 20.94 -40.11 13.95
CA ARG A 13 20.08 -38.94 13.83
C ARG A 13 18.83 -39.24 14.64
N GLN A 14 18.58 -38.42 15.65
CA GLN A 14 17.32 -38.39 16.36
C GLN A 14 16.27 -37.94 15.34
N VAL A 15 15.57 -38.91 14.75
CA VAL A 15 14.44 -38.65 13.86
C VAL A 15 13.30 -38.24 14.78
N TRP A 16 13.06 -36.93 14.85
CA TRP A 16 11.82 -36.42 15.42
C TRP A 16 10.67 -37.03 14.62
N PRO A 17 9.67 -37.66 15.26
CA PRO A 17 8.50 -38.12 14.53
C PRO A 17 7.91 -36.90 13.81
N ARG A 18 7.62 -37.04 12.50
CA ARG A 18 6.83 -36.07 11.74
C ARG A 18 5.40 -36.11 12.29
N GLN A 19 5.21 -35.48 13.45
CA GLN A 19 3.89 -35.16 13.94
C GLN A 19 3.47 -33.93 13.14
N LYS A 20 2.46 -34.14 12.29
CA LYS A 20 1.76 -33.12 11.53
C LYS A 20 1.39 -32.00 12.51
N LEU A 21 1.99 -30.82 12.37
CA LEU A 21 1.47 -29.63 13.03
C LEU A 21 0.19 -29.28 12.27
N GLU A 22 -0.93 -29.84 12.70
CA GLU A 22 -2.19 -29.12 12.54
C GLU A 22 -2.07 -27.89 13.46
N HIS A 23 -2.68 -26.76 13.11
CA HIS A 23 -2.84 -25.51 13.87
C HIS A 23 -2.11 -24.31 13.25
N SER A 24 -2.91 -23.44 12.61
CA SER A 24 -2.66 -22.00 12.59
C SER A 24 -2.37 -21.54 14.03
N CYS A 25 -1.17 -21.01 14.25
CA CYS A 25 -0.76 -20.56 15.58
C CYS A 25 -1.24 -19.13 15.79
N ARG A 26 -2.36 -18.96 16.48
CA ARG A 26 -2.85 -17.64 16.89
C ARG A 26 -2.15 -17.23 18.18
N LEU A 27 -1.09 -16.43 18.08
CA LEU A 27 -0.35 -15.95 19.24
C LEU A 27 -1.14 -14.81 19.90
N ARG A 28 -1.80 -15.10 21.03
CA ARG A 28 -2.46 -14.10 21.88
C ARG A 28 -1.69 -13.95 23.19
N GLY A 29 -0.81 -12.97 23.27
CA GLY A 29 -0.10 -12.63 24.50
C GLY A 29 0.49 -11.23 24.46
N GLY A 30 -0.19 -10.25 25.06
CA GLY A 30 0.31 -8.88 25.32
C GLY A 30 0.67 -8.00 24.12
N GLY A 31 0.84 -8.59 22.93
CA GLY A 31 1.08 -7.94 21.65
C GLY A 31 -0.06 -8.22 20.67
N SER A 32 0.10 -7.74 19.44
CA SER A 32 -0.87 -7.84 18.36
C SER A 32 -1.21 -9.29 18.02
N PRO A 33 -2.48 -9.64 17.75
CA PRO A 33 -2.82 -10.96 17.23
C PRO A 33 -2.07 -11.22 15.91
N VAL A 34 -1.38 -12.36 15.84
CA VAL A 34 -0.70 -12.82 14.63
C VAL A 34 -1.12 -14.25 14.34
N GLU A 35 -1.38 -14.53 13.08
CA GLU A 35 -1.59 -15.88 12.54
C GLU A 35 -0.44 -16.23 11.59
N LEU A 36 -0.11 -17.52 11.51
CA LEU A 36 0.97 -18.05 10.67
C LEU A 36 0.45 -19.23 9.88
N TYR A 37 0.67 -19.19 8.57
CA TYR A 37 0.31 -20.21 7.60
C TYR A 37 1.57 -20.68 6.88
N PHE A 38 1.68 -21.99 6.67
CA PHE A 38 2.69 -22.62 5.84
C PHE A 38 2.07 -23.21 4.58
N SER A 39 2.59 -22.85 3.41
CA SER A 39 2.31 -23.61 2.18
C SER A 39 3.34 -24.73 2.02
N PRO A 40 2.94 -25.88 1.46
CA PRO A 40 1.62 -26.16 0.85
C PRO A 40 0.56 -26.73 1.81
N THR A 41 0.79 -26.72 3.13
CA THR A 41 -0.02 -27.52 4.06
C THR A 41 -1.28 -26.83 4.58
N ASP A 42 -1.29 -25.51 4.64
CA ASP A 42 -2.27 -24.77 5.45
C ASP A 42 -3.34 -24.06 4.60
N GLY A 43 -3.32 -24.20 3.28
CA GLY A 43 -4.29 -23.54 2.40
C GLY A 43 -4.12 -22.02 2.37
N THR A 44 -2.87 -21.53 2.40
CA THR A 44 -2.53 -20.11 2.53
C THR A 44 -3.27 -19.24 1.51
N ASN A 45 -3.36 -19.67 0.25
CA ASN A 45 -4.08 -18.93 -0.79
C ASN A 45 -5.56 -18.69 -0.44
N ALA A 46 -6.24 -19.69 0.15
CA ALA A 46 -7.62 -19.55 0.58
C ALA A 46 -7.78 -18.59 1.77
N ALA A 47 -6.79 -18.54 2.67
CA ALA A 47 -6.77 -17.56 3.76
C ALA A 47 -6.59 -16.13 3.23
N ILE A 48 -5.70 -15.93 2.24
CA ILE A 48 -5.51 -14.63 1.59
C ILE A 48 -6.81 -14.19 0.89
N LEU A 49 -7.42 -15.10 0.13
CA LEU A 49 -8.68 -14.86 -0.58
C LEU A 49 -9.79 -14.38 0.37
N ALA A 50 -9.95 -15.04 1.51
CA ALA A 50 -10.98 -14.70 2.49
C ALA A 50 -10.84 -13.25 3.03
N GLU A 51 -9.61 -12.77 3.22
CA GLU A 51 -9.37 -11.40 3.69
C GLU A 51 -9.59 -10.36 2.59
N ILE A 52 -9.28 -10.69 1.33
CA ILE A 52 -9.61 -9.83 0.18
C ILE A 52 -11.14 -9.69 0.05
N GLU A 53 -11.87 -10.79 0.13
CA GLU A 53 -13.34 -10.80 0.04
C GLU A 53 -14.01 -10.07 1.22
N ALA A 54 -13.37 -10.05 2.39
CA ALA A 54 -13.89 -9.41 3.60
C ALA A 54 -13.56 -7.91 3.71
N ALA A 55 -12.62 -7.40 2.88
CA ALA A 55 -12.20 -6.01 2.88
C ALA A 55 -13.40 -5.06 2.66
N ASN A 56 -13.47 -3.98 3.44
CA ASN A 56 -14.63 -3.08 3.46
C ASN A 56 -14.28 -1.58 3.51
N ALA A 57 -13.00 -1.23 3.67
CA ALA A 57 -12.51 0.14 3.62
C ALA A 57 -11.40 0.32 2.58
N ASN A 58 -10.37 -0.52 2.60
CA ASN A 58 -9.26 -0.43 1.64
C ASN A 58 -8.54 -1.77 1.46
N LEU A 59 -7.92 -1.91 0.28
CA LEU A 59 -6.98 -2.98 -0.01
C LEU A 59 -5.78 -2.38 -0.75
N GLU A 60 -4.59 -2.50 -0.16
CA GLU A 60 -3.33 -2.11 -0.79
C GLU A 60 -2.42 -3.32 -0.90
N PHE A 61 -1.71 -3.51 -2.01
CA PHE A 61 -0.82 -4.65 -2.17
C PHE A 61 0.45 -4.33 -2.96
N ALA A 62 1.57 -4.86 -2.49
CA ALA A 62 2.85 -4.82 -3.22
C ALA A 62 3.37 -6.25 -3.37
N LEU A 63 3.42 -6.73 -4.61
CA LEU A 63 3.66 -8.12 -4.94
C LEU A 63 4.77 -8.26 -5.98
N LEU A 64 5.68 -9.20 -5.76
CA LEU A 64 6.61 -9.62 -6.79
C LEU A 64 5.85 -10.24 -7.97
N THR A 65 4.92 -11.14 -7.68
CA THR A 65 4.20 -11.93 -8.69
C THR A 65 2.77 -12.16 -8.23
N LEU A 66 1.83 -11.91 -9.15
CA LEU A 66 0.42 -12.30 -9.04
C LEU A 66 0.03 -13.08 -10.29
N THR A 67 -0.12 -14.40 -10.15
CA THR A 67 -0.48 -15.34 -11.23
C THR A 67 -1.56 -16.34 -10.80
N ARG A 68 -2.30 -15.99 -9.75
CA ARG A 68 -3.45 -16.73 -9.24
C ARG A 68 -4.72 -16.03 -9.71
N ASP A 69 -5.40 -16.64 -10.66
CA ASP A 69 -6.65 -16.12 -11.24
C ASP A 69 -7.70 -15.84 -10.15
N ASP A 70 -7.82 -16.70 -9.13
CA ASP A 70 -8.80 -16.51 -8.05
C ASP A 70 -8.52 -15.28 -7.17
N LEU A 71 -7.26 -14.96 -6.91
CA LEU A 71 -6.88 -13.74 -6.19
C LEU A 71 -7.03 -12.50 -7.09
N GLY A 72 -6.71 -12.61 -8.38
CA GLY A 72 -6.93 -11.54 -9.37
C GLY A 72 -8.42 -11.20 -9.51
N ASP A 73 -9.26 -12.21 -9.68
CA ASP A 73 -10.71 -12.10 -9.78
C ASP A 73 -11.32 -11.49 -8.51
N ALA A 74 -10.90 -11.92 -7.33
CA ALA A 74 -11.37 -11.35 -6.07
C ALA A 74 -11.04 -9.85 -5.93
N ILE A 75 -9.86 -9.41 -6.37
CA ILE A 75 -9.51 -7.98 -6.40
C ILE A 75 -10.40 -7.22 -7.40
N VAL A 76 -10.64 -7.80 -8.59
CA VAL A 76 -11.53 -7.21 -9.60
C VAL A 76 -12.95 -7.07 -9.05
N GLU A 77 -13.49 -8.09 -8.41
CA GLU A 77 -14.81 -8.07 -7.79
C GLU A 77 -14.88 -7.05 -6.66
N LEU A 78 -13.85 -6.97 -5.81
CA LEU A 78 -13.76 -5.99 -4.73
C LEU A 78 -13.76 -4.55 -5.29
N ASN A 79 -13.10 -4.29 -6.42
CA ASN A 79 -13.09 -2.99 -7.09
C ASN A 79 -14.47 -2.58 -7.65
N GLN A 80 -15.42 -3.51 -7.79
CA GLN A 80 -16.81 -3.19 -8.15
C GLN A 80 -17.64 -2.74 -6.94
N SER A 81 -17.11 -2.88 -5.72
CA SER A 81 -17.74 -2.33 -4.51
C SER A 81 -17.68 -0.80 -4.48
N PHE A 82 -18.71 -0.18 -3.92
CA PHE A 82 -18.71 1.28 -3.70
C PHE A 82 -17.75 1.72 -2.58
N PHE A 83 -17.36 0.82 -1.68
CA PHE A 83 -16.68 1.16 -0.43
C PHE A 83 -15.16 0.94 -0.47
N VAL A 84 -14.68 0.13 -1.40
CA VAL A 84 -13.28 -0.29 -1.45
C VAL A 84 -12.69 0.06 -2.80
N SER A 85 -11.50 0.66 -2.78
CA SER A 85 -10.72 0.93 -3.97
C SER A 85 -9.36 0.24 -3.84
N PRO A 86 -9.19 -0.95 -4.43
CA PRO A 86 -7.92 -1.65 -4.39
C PRO A 86 -6.83 -0.89 -5.15
N ILE A 87 -5.65 -0.78 -4.53
CA ILE A 87 -4.47 -0.17 -5.17
C ILE A 87 -3.30 -1.15 -5.08
N GLY A 88 -2.63 -1.38 -6.21
CA GLY A 88 -1.59 -2.41 -6.33
C GLY A 88 -0.29 -1.92 -6.94
N VAL A 89 0.83 -2.54 -6.54
CA VAL A 89 2.11 -2.49 -7.27
C VAL A 89 2.57 -3.91 -7.54
N ILE A 90 2.90 -4.22 -8.79
CA ILE A 90 3.35 -5.55 -9.22
C ILE A 90 4.69 -5.44 -9.95
N GLU A 91 5.68 -6.24 -9.56
CA GLU A 91 7.00 -6.30 -10.21
C GLU A 91 6.95 -7.09 -11.53
N GLN A 92 6.56 -8.35 -11.47
CA GLN A 92 6.62 -9.25 -12.62
C GLN A 92 5.36 -9.17 -13.50
N VAL A 93 5.09 -7.99 -14.06
CA VAL A 93 3.91 -7.78 -14.92
C VAL A 93 3.98 -8.49 -16.27
N ASN A 94 5.19 -8.76 -16.77
CA ASN A 94 5.44 -9.37 -18.09
C ASN A 94 5.68 -10.90 -18.02
N THR A 95 5.29 -11.55 -16.92
CA THR A 95 5.39 -13.02 -16.79
C THR A 95 4.13 -13.71 -17.32
N THR A 96 4.27 -14.94 -17.80
CA THR A 96 3.12 -15.73 -18.28
C THR A 96 2.12 -15.94 -17.14
N GLY A 97 0.86 -15.59 -17.38
CA GLY A 97 -0.23 -15.69 -16.39
C GLY A 97 -0.25 -14.55 -15.38
N SER A 98 0.47 -13.46 -15.61
CA SER A 98 0.35 -12.25 -14.79
C SER A 98 -1.07 -11.70 -14.83
N GLU A 99 -1.64 -11.42 -13.66
CA GLU A 99 -2.96 -10.79 -13.54
C GLU A 99 -2.95 -9.27 -13.78
N PHE A 100 -1.78 -8.68 -14.02
CA PHE A 100 -1.66 -7.22 -14.15
C PHE A 100 -2.59 -6.64 -15.22
N ASP A 101 -2.61 -7.21 -16.43
CA ASP A 101 -3.47 -6.73 -17.51
C ASP A 101 -4.96 -6.95 -17.20
N ASN A 102 -5.31 -8.05 -16.51
CA ASN A 102 -6.68 -8.33 -16.06
C ASN A 102 -7.16 -7.24 -15.10
N LEU A 103 -6.35 -6.90 -14.08
CA LEU A 103 -6.62 -5.84 -13.12
C LEU A 103 -6.84 -4.48 -13.81
N ILE A 104 -5.92 -4.06 -14.68
CA ILE A 104 -6.00 -2.78 -15.39
C ILE A 104 -7.24 -2.73 -16.31
N SER A 105 -7.52 -3.81 -17.03
CA SER A 105 -8.67 -3.87 -17.94
C SER A 105 -10.01 -3.76 -17.23
N ASN A 106 -10.06 -4.15 -15.95
CA ASN A 106 -11.23 -4.05 -15.07
C ASN A 106 -11.22 -2.80 -14.17
N GLY A 107 -10.32 -1.85 -14.45
CA GLY A 107 -10.29 -0.55 -13.78
C GLY A 107 -9.73 -0.57 -12.35
N VAL A 108 -9.02 -1.63 -11.96
CA VAL A 108 -8.26 -1.66 -10.70
C VAL A 108 -7.06 -0.73 -10.85
N GLN A 109 -6.78 0.08 -9.83
CA GLN A 109 -5.62 0.95 -9.82
C GLN A 109 -4.34 0.15 -9.51
N ALA A 110 -3.73 -0.45 -10.52
CA ALA A 110 -2.46 -1.16 -10.38
C ALA A 110 -1.31 -0.47 -11.12
N TYR A 111 -0.09 -0.61 -10.61
CA TYR A 111 1.13 -0.07 -11.19
C TYR A 111 2.14 -1.17 -11.44
N ALA A 112 2.79 -1.14 -12.60
CA ALA A 112 4.01 -1.90 -12.82
C ALA A 112 5.14 -1.24 -12.02
N HIS A 113 5.94 -2.03 -11.32
CA HIS A 113 7.17 -1.53 -10.72
C HIS A 113 8.27 -1.52 -11.79
N ASP A 114 8.56 -0.34 -12.34
CA ASP A 114 9.52 -0.14 -13.43
C ASP A 114 10.69 0.79 -13.06
N VAL A 115 10.90 0.98 -11.76
CA VAL A 115 12.01 1.77 -11.19
C VAL A 115 13.19 0.88 -10.82
N SER A 116 14.31 1.50 -10.43
CA SER A 116 15.56 0.78 -10.15
C SER A 116 15.46 -0.16 -8.94
N GLY A 117 15.88 -1.41 -9.14
CA GLY A 117 15.84 -2.47 -8.12
C GLY A 117 14.54 -3.27 -8.19
N ASP A 118 14.54 -4.50 -7.70
CA ASP A 118 13.35 -5.36 -7.78
C ASP A 118 12.44 -5.12 -6.57
N CYS A 119 11.15 -4.89 -6.79
CA CYS A 119 10.13 -4.96 -5.74
C CYS A 119 9.87 -6.43 -5.40
N HIS A 120 10.66 -6.98 -4.48
CA HIS A 120 10.54 -8.37 -4.03
C HIS A 120 9.54 -8.56 -2.88
N HIS A 121 8.65 -7.59 -2.63
CA HIS A 121 7.61 -7.68 -1.61
C HIS A 121 6.58 -8.78 -1.93
N LYS A 122 5.98 -9.32 -0.87
CA LYS A 122 4.75 -10.14 -0.93
C LYS A 122 3.90 -9.71 0.25
N TYR A 123 3.19 -8.59 0.12
CA TYR A 123 2.29 -8.16 1.17
C TYR A 123 1.02 -7.50 0.64
N ALA A 124 -0.01 -7.55 1.48
CA ALA A 124 -1.22 -6.75 1.35
C ALA A 124 -1.58 -6.11 2.70
N ILE A 125 -2.26 -4.98 2.65
CA ILE A 125 -2.78 -4.22 3.78
C ILE A 125 -4.29 -4.12 3.58
N VAL A 126 -5.05 -4.50 4.59
CA VAL A 126 -6.52 -4.52 4.55
C VAL A 126 -7.07 -3.60 5.62
N ASP A 127 -8.07 -2.80 5.25
CA ASP A 127 -8.90 -1.95 6.10
C ASP A 127 -8.13 -1.02 7.07
N HIS A 128 -7.01 -0.45 6.64
CA HIS A 128 -6.14 0.36 7.51
C HIS A 128 -6.67 1.76 7.88
N SER A 129 -7.68 2.28 7.17
CA SER A 129 -8.08 3.71 7.24
C SER A 129 -9.38 3.98 8.00
N GLU A 130 -10.17 2.96 8.33
CA GLU A 130 -11.50 3.14 8.93
C GLU A 130 -11.47 2.98 10.45
N VAL A 131 -12.28 3.76 11.16
CA VAL A 131 -12.33 3.70 12.62
C VAL A 131 -13.22 2.53 13.04
N GLY A 132 -12.62 1.51 13.63
CA GLY A 132 -13.33 0.31 14.12
C GLY A 132 -13.27 -0.88 13.18
N SER A 133 -12.51 -0.81 12.08
CA SER A 133 -12.07 -1.97 11.32
C SER A 133 -11.03 -2.80 12.09
N ASP A 134 -10.59 -3.91 11.48
CA ASP A 134 -9.45 -4.70 11.94
C ASP A 134 -8.28 -4.56 10.95
N PRO A 135 -7.41 -3.54 11.10
CA PRO A 135 -6.29 -3.35 10.19
C PRO A 135 -5.35 -4.55 10.17
N LEU A 136 -5.21 -5.13 8.99
CA LEU A 136 -4.49 -6.38 8.78
C LEU A 136 -3.34 -6.17 7.80
N VAL A 137 -2.19 -6.74 8.13
CA VAL A 137 -1.09 -6.95 7.17
C VAL A 137 -0.93 -8.44 6.91
N ILE A 138 -1.05 -8.81 5.64
CA ILE A 138 -0.69 -10.12 5.13
C ILE A 138 0.72 -10.00 4.56
N THR A 139 1.70 -10.76 5.04
CA THR A 139 3.09 -10.66 4.56
C THR A 139 3.84 -11.98 4.70
N GLY A 140 4.82 -12.23 3.84
CA GLY A 140 5.60 -13.45 3.94
C GLY A 140 6.51 -13.71 2.76
N SER A 141 6.81 -14.99 2.53
CA SER A 141 7.56 -15.44 1.36
C SER A 141 6.64 -15.82 0.18
N HIS A 142 5.37 -16.09 0.47
CA HIS A 142 4.39 -16.61 -0.48
C HIS A 142 4.05 -15.61 -1.60
N ASN A 143 4.60 -15.84 -2.80
CA ASN A 143 4.13 -15.17 -4.01
C ASN A 143 2.68 -15.61 -4.30
N TRP A 144 1.83 -14.73 -4.82
CA TRP A 144 0.44 -15.07 -5.12
C TRP A 144 0.36 -15.87 -6.41
N SER A 145 0.82 -17.13 -6.35
CA SER A 145 1.11 -18.01 -7.48
C SER A 145 0.80 -19.46 -7.14
N SER A 146 0.46 -20.27 -8.14
CA SER A 146 0.16 -21.70 -7.92
C SER A 146 1.36 -22.50 -7.39
N SER A 147 2.60 -22.10 -7.70
CA SER A 147 3.80 -22.75 -7.18
C SER A 147 4.01 -22.50 -5.70
N ALA A 148 3.76 -21.27 -5.22
CA ALA A 148 3.86 -20.94 -3.81
C ALA A 148 2.84 -21.73 -2.98
N GLU A 149 1.64 -21.92 -3.50
CA GLU A 149 0.59 -22.67 -2.80
C GLU A 149 0.80 -24.18 -2.82
N ASN A 150 1.28 -24.77 -3.93
CA ASN A 150 1.24 -26.23 -4.09
C ASN A 150 2.61 -26.93 -4.05
N VAL A 151 3.71 -26.17 -4.16
CA VAL A 151 5.05 -26.75 -4.40
C VAL A 151 6.09 -26.24 -3.41
N ASN A 152 6.16 -24.93 -3.20
CA ASN A 152 7.20 -24.33 -2.39
C ASN A 152 6.89 -24.43 -0.89
N ASP A 153 7.94 -24.51 -0.09
CA ASP A 153 7.85 -24.28 1.35
C ASP A 153 7.80 -22.76 1.60
N GLU A 154 6.62 -22.25 1.93
CA GLU A 154 6.39 -20.81 2.16
C GLU A 154 5.88 -20.55 3.58
N ASN A 155 6.10 -19.34 4.08
CA ASN A 155 5.45 -18.85 5.30
C ASN A 155 4.72 -17.54 5.04
N THR A 156 3.54 -17.39 5.65
CA THR A 156 2.73 -16.17 5.55
C THR A 156 2.17 -15.80 6.92
N LEU A 157 2.35 -14.54 7.29
CA LEU A 157 1.88 -13.94 8.52
C LEU A 157 0.68 -13.05 8.25
N PHE A 158 -0.31 -13.13 9.12
CA PHE A 158 -1.49 -12.27 9.15
C PHE A 158 -1.41 -11.51 10.47
N VAL A 159 -1.09 -10.22 10.41
CA VAL A 159 -0.80 -9.37 11.57
C VAL A 159 -1.92 -8.34 11.75
N HIS A 160 -2.73 -8.52 12.79
CA HIS A 160 -3.83 -7.63 13.13
C HIS A 160 -3.34 -6.50 14.06
N ASP A 161 -2.77 -5.44 13.47
CA ASP A 161 -2.27 -4.28 14.21
C ASP A 161 -2.28 -3.01 13.35
N ALA A 162 -3.06 -2.01 13.77
CA ALA A 162 -3.12 -0.71 13.10
C ALA A 162 -1.77 0.00 12.95
N ARG A 163 -0.85 -0.18 13.91
CA ARG A 163 0.50 0.44 13.84
C ARG A 163 1.36 -0.28 12.80
N VAL A 164 1.26 -1.60 12.70
CA VAL A 164 1.99 -2.37 11.68
C VAL A 164 1.42 -2.06 10.30
N ALA A 165 0.09 -2.07 10.16
CA ALA A 165 -0.60 -1.66 8.94
C ALA A 165 -0.16 -0.27 8.49
N ASN A 166 -0.10 0.71 9.40
CA ASN A 166 0.38 2.05 9.09
C ASN A 166 1.86 2.10 8.63
N LEU A 167 2.75 1.27 9.19
CA LEU A 167 4.14 1.20 8.73
C LEU A 167 4.24 0.62 7.30
N TYR A 168 3.49 -0.43 7.01
CA TYR A 168 3.40 -1.00 5.67
C TYR A 168 2.75 -0.02 4.68
N HIS A 169 1.74 0.73 5.12
CA HIS A 169 1.09 1.76 4.31
C HIS A 169 2.07 2.86 3.91
N GLN A 170 2.89 3.35 4.84
CA GLN A 170 3.92 4.35 4.56
C GLN A 170 4.92 3.86 3.51
N GLU A 171 5.37 2.62 3.61
CA GLU A 171 6.24 2.00 2.60
C GLU A 171 5.50 1.85 1.25
N PHE A 172 4.25 1.39 1.26
CA PHE A 172 3.43 1.28 0.06
C PHE A 172 3.30 2.62 -0.66
N ARG A 173 3.05 3.71 0.08
CA ARG A 173 3.02 5.06 -0.49
C ARG A 173 4.38 5.47 -1.06
N ALA A 174 5.48 5.12 -0.40
CA ALA A 174 6.82 5.39 -0.93
C ALA A 174 7.07 4.67 -2.28
N ILE A 175 6.67 3.39 -2.38
CA ILE A 175 6.76 2.61 -3.63
C ILE A 175 5.88 3.24 -4.72
N VAL A 176 4.61 3.52 -4.42
CA VAL A 176 3.69 4.17 -5.37
C VAL A 176 4.30 5.49 -5.85
N ASN A 177 4.81 6.33 -4.95
CA ASN A 177 5.44 7.60 -5.29
C ASN A 177 6.67 7.44 -6.19
N ALA A 178 7.48 6.40 -5.98
CA ALA A 178 8.61 6.10 -6.84
C ALA A 178 8.16 5.72 -8.26
N VAL A 179 7.19 4.83 -8.42
CA VAL A 179 6.75 4.31 -9.75
C VAL A 179 5.92 5.31 -10.55
N THR A 180 5.19 6.20 -9.88
CA THR A 180 4.32 7.17 -10.55
C THR A 180 4.89 8.59 -10.64
N GLY A 181 6.10 8.81 -10.11
CA GLY A 181 6.71 10.14 -10.10
C GLY A 181 5.97 11.13 -9.19
N ASN A 182 5.50 10.66 -8.03
CA ASN A 182 4.97 11.45 -6.90
C ASN A 182 3.53 12.02 -7.02
N PRO A 183 2.47 11.17 -7.11
CA PRO A 183 1.07 11.54 -7.22
C PRO A 183 0.49 12.10 -5.91
N ASP A 184 1.13 11.80 -4.77
CA ASP A 184 0.71 12.30 -3.45
C ASP A 184 1.27 13.68 -3.12
N GLY A 185 2.20 14.20 -3.93
CA GLY A 185 2.90 15.45 -3.62
C GLY A 185 3.74 15.39 -2.34
N LEU A 186 4.02 14.19 -1.82
CA LEU A 186 4.92 13.94 -0.69
C LEU A 186 6.36 13.88 -1.18
N SER A 187 6.84 14.98 -1.77
CA SER A 187 8.27 15.31 -1.63
C SER A 187 8.52 15.69 -0.17
N ASP A 188 9.77 15.65 0.30
CA ASP A 188 10.19 16.52 1.41
C ASP A 188 9.62 17.91 1.10
N LEU A 189 8.59 18.30 1.86
CA LEU A 189 7.91 19.55 1.59
C LEU A 189 8.95 20.64 1.74
N GLY A 190 9.18 21.39 0.66
CA GLY A 190 9.96 22.62 0.80
C GLY A 190 9.25 23.54 1.80
N GLU A 191 10.01 24.39 2.49
CA GLU A 191 9.41 25.44 3.31
C GLU A 191 8.60 26.37 2.39
N PRO A 192 7.30 26.57 2.66
CA PRO A 192 6.46 27.41 1.81
C PRO A 192 6.99 28.85 1.83
N THR A 193 7.35 29.39 0.66
CA THR A 193 7.69 30.81 0.48
C THR A 193 6.45 31.67 0.23
N TRP A 194 5.28 31.06 0.23
CA TRP A 194 3.99 31.69 0.03
C TRP A 194 3.20 31.79 1.33
N SER A 195 2.18 32.63 1.34
CA SER A 195 1.30 32.84 2.49
C SER A 195 -0.17 32.69 2.09
N LEU A 196 -0.98 32.14 2.99
CA LEU A 196 -2.41 31.91 2.81
C LEU A 196 -3.22 32.81 3.75
N MET A 197 -4.06 33.67 3.19
CA MET A 197 -4.79 34.67 3.97
C MET A 197 -6.16 35.05 3.37
N PRO A 198 -7.20 35.28 4.18
CA PRO A 198 -7.26 34.98 5.61
C PRO A 198 -7.22 33.47 5.84
N ASN A 199 -6.76 33.07 7.02
CA ASN A 199 -6.85 31.69 7.48
C ASN A 199 -7.04 31.71 9.00
N PRO A 200 -8.22 31.35 9.54
CA PRO A 200 -9.36 30.73 8.84
C PRO A 200 -10.05 31.61 7.78
N ALA A 201 -10.68 30.98 6.80
CA ALA A 201 -11.41 31.61 5.70
C ALA A 201 -12.86 31.11 5.63
N ARG A 202 -13.76 31.89 5.02
CA ARG A 202 -15.17 31.50 4.77
C ARG A 202 -15.42 31.25 3.30
N GLU A 203 -15.56 32.31 2.53
CA GLU A 203 -15.92 32.23 1.11
C GLU A 203 -14.69 32.17 0.20
N GLN A 204 -13.57 32.74 0.63
CA GLN A 204 -12.39 32.89 -0.19
C GLN A 204 -11.10 33.01 0.64
N ALA A 205 -9.99 32.55 0.08
CA ALA A 205 -8.64 32.77 0.61
C ALA A 205 -7.69 33.19 -0.53
N TRP A 206 -6.62 33.89 -0.17
CA TRP A 206 -5.59 34.36 -1.09
C TRP A 206 -4.28 33.66 -0.78
N LEU A 207 -3.69 33.08 -1.81
CA LEU A 207 -2.38 32.48 -1.79
C LEU A 207 -1.40 33.48 -2.43
N GLN A 208 -0.54 34.12 -1.65
CA GLN A 208 0.44 35.12 -2.12
C GLN A 208 1.85 34.56 -2.11
N GLY A 209 2.69 34.91 -3.08
CA GLY A 209 4.08 34.46 -3.19
C GLY A 209 4.28 33.24 -4.12
N VAL A 210 3.29 32.93 -4.94
CA VAL A 210 3.34 31.88 -5.97
C VAL A 210 3.81 32.43 -7.33
N GLN A 211 4.36 31.55 -8.16
CA GLN A 211 4.83 31.84 -9.51
C GLN A 211 3.80 31.44 -10.56
N ALA A 212 3.85 32.09 -11.73
CA ALA A 212 2.92 31.83 -12.85
C ALA A 212 2.99 30.41 -13.45
N THR A 213 3.98 29.60 -13.05
CA THR A 213 4.12 28.21 -13.47
C THR A 213 3.76 27.21 -12.39
N ASP A 214 3.39 27.68 -11.19
CA ASP A 214 3.01 26.80 -10.10
C ASP A 214 1.61 26.21 -10.34
N VAL A 215 1.40 25.00 -9.83
CA VAL A 215 0.09 24.33 -9.79
C VAL A 215 -0.39 24.31 -8.34
N VAL A 216 -1.58 24.85 -8.10
CA VAL A 216 -2.18 24.92 -6.76
C VAL A 216 -3.29 23.90 -6.64
N ARG A 217 -3.30 23.11 -5.56
CA ARG A 217 -4.38 22.16 -5.26
C ARG A 217 -4.88 22.35 -3.84
N VAL A 218 -6.18 22.18 -3.65
CA VAL A 218 -6.81 22.07 -2.32
C VAL A 218 -7.25 20.62 -2.14
N LEU A 219 -6.83 20.01 -1.04
CA LEU A 219 -7.11 18.63 -0.69
C LEU A 219 -7.93 18.58 0.60
N ASP A 220 -8.92 17.68 0.65
CA ASP A 220 -9.62 17.37 1.89
C ASP A 220 -8.76 16.51 2.83
N ALA A 221 -9.30 16.18 4.01
CA ALA A 221 -8.60 15.40 5.02
C ALA A 221 -8.21 13.98 4.55
N GLY A 222 -8.87 13.44 3.52
CA GLY A 222 -8.55 12.15 2.90
C GLY A 222 -7.55 12.25 1.75
N GLY A 223 -6.97 13.44 1.50
CA GLY A 223 -6.02 13.65 0.40
C GLY A 223 -6.69 13.74 -0.99
N ARG A 224 -8.03 13.78 -1.05
CA ARG A 224 -8.72 13.95 -2.33
C ARG A 224 -8.68 15.41 -2.73
N VAL A 225 -8.30 15.66 -3.99
CA VAL A 225 -8.30 17.01 -4.56
C VAL A 225 -9.74 17.52 -4.71
N VAL A 226 -10.07 18.58 -3.98
CA VAL A 226 -11.37 19.25 -4.01
C VAL A 226 -11.35 20.53 -4.84
N ASP A 227 -10.17 21.11 -5.10
CA ASP A 227 -9.98 22.25 -5.99
C ASP A 227 -8.61 22.21 -6.69
N VAL A 228 -8.57 22.75 -7.91
CA VAL A 228 -7.33 22.91 -8.70
C VAL A 228 -7.36 24.26 -9.39
N ASP A 229 -6.30 25.04 -9.18
CA ASP A 229 -6.06 26.25 -9.95
C ASP A 229 -4.65 26.26 -10.54
N GLN A 230 -4.53 26.82 -11.74
CA GLN A 230 -3.24 27.10 -12.37
C GLN A 230 -3.00 28.60 -12.30
N VAL A 231 -1.82 29.03 -11.86
CA VAL A 231 -1.54 30.46 -11.68
C VAL A 231 -1.45 31.14 -13.05
N ARG A 232 -2.54 31.77 -13.51
CA ARG A 232 -2.58 32.29 -14.89
C ARG A 232 -1.83 33.61 -15.07
N GLN A 233 -1.84 34.52 -14.10
CA GLN A 233 -1.05 35.77 -14.08
C GLN A 233 -0.94 36.34 -12.65
N GLY A 234 0.26 36.77 -12.24
CA GLY A 234 0.48 37.49 -10.98
C GLY A 234 1.08 36.65 -9.85
N VAL A 235 1.45 37.34 -8.76
CA VAL A 235 2.12 36.77 -7.57
C VAL A 235 1.12 36.21 -6.55
N ALA A 236 -0.16 36.09 -6.92
CA ALA A 236 -1.23 35.66 -6.03
C ALA A 236 -2.35 34.90 -6.75
N VAL A 237 -2.97 33.95 -6.06
CA VAL A 237 -4.12 33.15 -6.50
C VAL A 237 -5.27 33.33 -5.50
N GLN A 238 -6.49 33.45 -6.01
CA GLN A 238 -7.70 33.47 -5.20
C GLN A 238 -8.32 32.07 -5.19
N LEU A 239 -8.49 31.50 -4.01
CA LEU A 239 -9.18 30.23 -3.80
C LEU A 239 -10.65 30.50 -3.47
N GLU A 240 -11.55 29.91 -4.24
CA GLU A 240 -13.01 30.02 -4.05
C GLU A 240 -13.51 28.88 -3.16
N LEU A 241 -13.79 29.21 -1.89
CA LEU A 241 -14.06 28.24 -0.82
C LEU A 241 -15.55 28.07 -0.52
N GLY A 242 -16.43 28.94 -1.04
CA GLY A 242 -17.87 28.92 -0.75
C GLY A 242 -18.60 27.63 -1.11
N ARG A 243 -17.95 26.74 -1.89
CA ARG A 243 -18.45 25.40 -2.25
C ARG A 243 -17.93 24.27 -1.36
N LEU A 244 -17.00 24.56 -0.45
CA LEU A 244 -16.39 23.60 0.45
C LEU A 244 -17.17 23.57 1.77
N THR A 245 -17.26 22.39 2.37
CA THR A 245 -17.82 22.23 3.72
C THR A 245 -16.85 22.82 4.76
N ALA A 246 -17.37 23.33 5.87
CA ALA A 246 -16.51 23.76 6.99
C ALA A 246 -15.62 22.60 7.47
N GLY A 247 -14.33 22.85 7.64
CA GLY A 247 -13.36 21.79 7.92
C GLY A 247 -11.91 22.20 7.68
N MET A 248 -11.02 21.24 7.88
CA MET A 248 -9.58 21.39 7.63
C MET A 248 -9.23 20.85 6.24
N TYR A 249 -8.44 21.63 5.52
CA TYR A 249 -7.94 21.32 4.19
C TYR A 249 -6.42 21.51 4.14
N HIS A 250 -5.80 20.85 3.18
CA HIS A 250 -4.41 21.07 2.80
C HIS A 250 -4.35 21.82 1.47
N VAL A 251 -3.51 22.84 1.39
CA VAL A 251 -3.19 23.52 0.13
C VAL A 251 -1.79 23.09 -0.26
N THR A 252 -1.62 22.57 -1.47
CA THR A 252 -0.31 22.25 -2.04
C THR A 252 0.00 23.16 -3.22
N VAL A 253 1.27 23.53 -3.33
CA VAL A 253 1.82 24.31 -4.44
C VAL A 253 2.98 23.53 -5.01
N THR A 254 2.83 23.07 -6.25
CA THR A 254 3.88 22.35 -6.98
C THR A 254 4.49 23.29 -8.01
N SER A 255 5.77 23.59 -7.84
CA SER A 255 6.53 24.41 -8.78
C SER A 255 6.92 23.64 -10.04
N SER A 256 7.28 24.37 -11.10
CA SER A 256 7.65 23.79 -12.40
C SER A 256 8.88 22.88 -12.37
N ASN A 257 9.69 22.96 -11.32
CA ASN A 257 10.84 22.08 -11.08
C ASN A 257 10.45 20.79 -10.29
N GLY A 258 9.16 20.59 -10.01
CA GLY A 258 8.62 19.43 -9.30
C GLY A 258 8.61 19.55 -7.77
N VAL A 259 9.15 20.63 -7.20
CA VAL A 259 9.13 20.83 -5.74
C VAL A 259 7.70 21.15 -5.29
N THR A 260 7.20 20.39 -4.32
CA THR A 260 5.90 20.65 -3.70
C THR A 260 6.09 21.22 -2.29
N THR A 261 5.33 22.26 -1.98
CA THR A 261 5.23 22.89 -0.65
C THR A 261 3.78 22.85 -0.20
N SER A 262 3.51 22.86 1.10
CA SER A 262 2.13 22.78 1.61
C SER A 262 1.85 23.70 2.79
N GLY A 263 0.57 23.96 3.01
CA GLY A 263 0.07 24.73 4.14
C GLY A 263 -1.35 24.29 4.50
N ARG A 264 -1.77 24.56 5.73
CA ARG A 264 -3.11 24.22 6.23
C ARG A 264 -4.09 25.35 5.93
N LEU A 265 -5.33 25.01 5.58
CA LEU A 265 -6.45 25.94 5.40
C LEU A 265 -7.62 25.50 6.27
N ALA A 266 -8.11 26.39 7.13
CA ALA A 266 -9.35 26.19 7.89
C ALA A 266 -10.50 26.92 7.19
N VAL A 267 -11.52 26.18 6.76
CA VAL A 267 -12.77 26.72 6.17
C VAL A 267 -13.86 26.75 7.24
N GLN A 268 -14.56 27.88 7.38
CA GLN A 268 -15.63 28.14 8.36
C GLN A 268 -16.98 28.42 7.71
#